data_AF-A0A383BQ53-F1
#
_entry.id   AF-A0A383BQ53-F1
#
_cell.length_a   1.000
_cell.length_b   1.000
_cell.length_c   1.000
_cell.angle_alpha   90.00
_cell.angle_beta   90.00
_cell.angle_gamma   90.00
#
_symmetry.space_group_name_H-M   'P 1'
#
loop_
_entity.id
_entity.type
_entity.pdbx_description
1 polymer ?
#
loop_
_entity_poly.entity_id
_entity_poly.type
_entity_poly.pdbx_seq_one_letter_code
_entity_poly.pdbx_strand_id
1 'polypeptide(L)'
;DYDLIRTVPSALSGAATGLGYSHDALVVLSTAQYIRNLGYNAVASMNDSSLAVPLAIKAGLGEYGRLGLLVTKEYGPRVRLGKIYTDMPLAIDKPISFGVKEFCDTCRKCTNACPVGAVPDGAPSTERYNQSNIKGVMKWSVDGEKCFSYWVAQNTDCSICIRVCPYNKDFSKWYNRLGIRLAGTFLRRFMLFLDDRLGFGERMKPRTWWKRETS
;
A
#
# COMPACT_ATOMS: atom_id res chain seq x y z
N ASP A 1 -3.01 10.26 -4.07
CA ASP A 1 -3.59 11.40 -3.31
C ASP A 1 -3.79 11.02 -1.84
N TYR A 2 -3.22 11.78 -0.89
CA TYR A 2 -3.41 11.52 0.55
C TYR A 2 -4.82 11.86 1.04
N ASP A 3 -5.35 13.00 0.63
CA ASP A 3 -6.61 13.54 1.14
C ASP A 3 -7.82 12.77 0.62
N LEU A 4 -7.81 12.32 -0.63
CA LEU A 4 -8.83 11.40 -1.14
C LEU A 4 -8.83 10.09 -0.35
N ILE A 5 -7.64 9.55 -0.02
CA ILE A 5 -7.55 8.31 0.76
C ILE A 5 -8.04 8.51 2.20
N ARG A 6 -8.05 9.74 2.74
CA ARG A 6 -8.67 10.00 4.05
C ARG A 6 -10.19 9.85 4.03
N THR A 7 -10.86 9.87 2.87
CA THR A 7 -12.32 9.73 2.80
C THR A 7 -12.81 8.28 2.82
N VAL A 8 -11.87 7.34 2.70
CA VAL A 8 -12.10 5.89 2.75
C VAL A 8 -12.91 5.44 3.99
N PRO A 9 -13.87 4.52 3.86
CA PRO A 9 -14.42 4.02 2.60
C PRO A 9 -15.37 5.06 2.00
N SER A 10 -15.30 5.29 0.68
CA SER A 10 -16.24 6.17 -0.02
C SER A 10 -16.12 6.01 -1.53
N ALA A 11 -17.19 6.28 -2.27
CA ALA A 11 -17.12 6.38 -3.73
C ALA A 11 -16.09 7.44 -4.18
N LEU A 12 -16.00 8.57 -3.47
CA LEU A 12 -15.02 9.62 -3.72
C LEU A 12 -13.57 9.10 -3.66
N SER A 13 -13.23 8.29 -2.64
CA SER A 13 -11.89 7.70 -2.57
C SER A 13 -11.61 6.70 -3.70
N GLY A 14 -12.65 6.12 -4.30
CA GLY A 14 -12.53 5.27 -5.49
C GLY A 14 -11.94 6.01 -6.69
N ALA A 15 -12.15 7.33 -6.80
CA ALA A 15 -11.52 8.15 -7.85
C ALA A 15 -9.99 8.12 -7.76
N ALA A 16 -9.41 8.09 -6.55
CA ALA A 16 -7.95 7.96 -6.38
C ALA A 16 -7.44 6.61 -6.87
N THR A 17 -8.20 5.52 -6.68
CA THR A 17 -7.87 4.21 -7.27
C THR A 17 -7.94 4.27 -8.78
N GLY A 18 -9.05 4.78 -9.34
CA GLY A 18 -9.26 4.86 -10.79
C GLY A 18 -8.15 5.64 -11.48
N LEU A 19 -7.84 6.85 -10.98
CA LEU A 19 -6.74 7.66 -11.48
C LEU A 19 -5.39 6.95 -11.34
N GLY A 20 -5.17 6.25 -10.23
CA GLY A 20 -3.96 5.44 -10.01
C GLY A 20 -3.76 4.38 -11.09
N TYR A 21 -4.82 3.68 -11.50
CA TYR A 21 -4.74 2.70 -12.59
C TYR A 21 -4.53 3.35 -13.95
N SER A 22 -5.19 4.47 -14.24
CA SER A 22 -4.99 5.18 -15.51
C SER A 22 -3.55 5.69 -15.66
N HIS A 23 -2.97 6.23 -14.59
CA HIS A 23 -1.57 6.66 -14.57
C HIS A 23 -0.62 5.47 -14.71
N ASP A 24 -0.88 4.38 -13.99
CA ASP A 24 -0.07 3.16 -14.08
C ASP A 24 -0.04 2.62 -15.52
N ALA A 25 -1.21 2.51 -16.17
CA ALA A 25 -1.32 2.11 -17.57
C ALA A 25 -0.51 3.02 -18.52
N LEU A 26 -0.65 4.34 -18.36
CA LEU A 26 0.08 5.32 -19.17
C LEU A 26 1.59 5.14 -19.02
N VAL A 27 2.08 5.01 -17.79
CA VAL A 27 3.51 4.88 -17.49
C VAL A 27 4.07 3.57 -18.04
N VAL A 28 3.42 2.42 -17.78
CA VAL A 28 3.97 1.13 -18.23
C VAL A 28 3.95 0.99 -19.76
N LEU A 29 2.91 1.47 -20.42
CA LEU A 29 2.79 1.40 -21.89
C LEU A 29 3.79 2.30 -22.59
N SER A 30 3.90 3.57 -22.15
CA SER A 30 4.83 4.53 -22.74
C SER A 30 6.29 4.11 -22.53
N THR A 31 6.63 3.67 -21.32
CA THR A 31 7.99 3.19 -20.99
C THR A 31 8.35 1.92 -21.76
N ALA A 32 7.42 0.96 -21.87
CA ALA A 32 7.68 -0.23 -22.65
C ALA A 32 7.85 0.07 -24.15
N GLN A 33 7.08 1.02 -24.70
CA GLN A 33 7.28 1.46 -26.09
C GLN A 33 8.64 2.13 -26.28
N TYR A 34 9.06 2.95 -25.33
CA TYR A 34 10.39 3.56 -25.34
C TYR A 34 11.49 2.49 -25.37
N ILE A 35 11.41 1.47 -24.49
CA ILE A 35 12.38 0.37 -24.47
C ILE A 35 12.40 -0.41 -25.79
N ARG A 36 11.22 -0.66 -26.39
CA ARG A 36 11.14 -1.29 -27.72
C ARG A 36 11.82 -0.47 -28.81
N ASN A 37 11.68 0.85 -28.78
CA ASN A 37 12.33 1.74 -29.74
C ASN A 37 13.87 1.76 -29.60
N LEU A 38 14.41 1.37 -28.44
CA LEU A 38 15.85 1.17 -28.24
C LEU A 38 16.35 -0.18 -28.78
N GLY A 39 15.47 -1.03 -29.33
CA GLY A 39 15.83 -2.34 -29.90
C GLY A 39 15.73 -3.52 -28.95
N TYR A 40 15.14 -3.34 -27.76
CA TYR A 40 14.96 -4.39 -26.75
C TYR A 40 13.52 -4.92 -26.71
N ASN A 41 13.32 -6.13 -26.20
CA ASN A 41 11.99 -6.64 -25.90
C ASN A 41 11.45 -5.98 -24.63
N ALA A 42 10.18 -5.57 -24.63
CA ALA A 42 9.53 -5.06 -23.43
C ALA A 42 8.03 -5.40 -23.39
N VAL A 43 7.61 -6.03 -22.29
CA VAL A 43 6.22 -6.42 -22.01
C VAL A 43 5.74 -5.67 -20.78
N ALA A 44 4.80 -4.73 -20.99
CA ALA A 44 4.13 -4.02 -19.92
C ALA A 44 3.09 -4.92 -19.25
N SER A 45 3.02 -4.87 -17.92
CA SER A 45 2.02 -5.56 -17.12
C SER A 45 1.63 -4.70 -15.92
N MET A 46 0.34 -4.65 -15.62
CA MET A 46 -0.19 -3.91 -14.47
C MET A 46 -0.40 -4.88 -13.31
N ASN A 47 -1.65 -5.29 -13.07
CA ASN A 47 -2.03 -6.19 -11.98
C ASN A 47 -1.88 -7.69 -12.31
N ASP A 48 -1.70 -8.03 -13.58
CA ASP A 48 -1.71 -9.39 -14.12
C ASP A 48 -0.30 -9.99 -14.23
N SER A 49 -0.15 -11.17 -14.84
CA SER A 49 1.11 -11.89 -15.13
C SER A 49 1.95 -12.35 -13.94
N SER A 50 2.08 -11.56 -12.88
CA SER A 50 2.73 -11.95 -11.63
C SER A 50 2.35 -11.04 -10.45
N LEU A 51 2.74 -11.47 -9.25
CA LEU A 51 2.53 -10.72 -8.01
C LEU A 51 3.47 -9.50 -7.95
N ALA A 52 2.90 -8.29 -7.94
CA ALA A 52 3.68 -7.05 -7.95
C ALA A 52 4.45 -6.79 -6.64
N VAL A 53 3.86 -7.07 -5.48
CA VAL A 53 4.47 -6.80 -4.16
C VAL A 53 5.85 -7.47 -3.97
N PRO A 54 6.03 -8.78 -4.20
CA PRO A 54 7.35 -9.40 -4.05
C PRO A 54 8.39 -8.86 -5.04
N LEU A 55 7.98 -8.49 -6.26
CA LEU A 55 8.88 -7.87 -7.23
C LEU A 55 9.32 -6.47 -6.78
N ALA A 56 8.40 -5.67 -6.27
CA ALA A 56 8.69 -4.34 -5.75
C ALA A 56 9.62 -4.36 -4.52
N ILE A 57 9.48 -5.37 -3.64
CA ILE A 57 10.41 -5.59 -2.53
C ILE A 57 11.81 -5.93 -3.06
N LYS A 58 11.90 -6.84 -4.03
CA LYS A 58 13.18 -7.21 -4.66
C LYS A 58 13.87 -6.02 -5.33
N ALA A 59 13.09 -5.14 -5.94
CA ALA A 59 13.55 -3.89 -6.55
C ALA A 59 13.82 -2.76 -5.54
N GLY A 60 13.76 -3.02 -4.24
CA GLY A 60 14.11 -2.01 -3.22
C GLY A 60 13.09 -0.88 -3.04
N LEU A 61 11.87 -1.02 -3.55
CA LEU A 61 10.84 0.03 -3.47
C LEU A 61 10.18 0.13 -2.08
N GLY A 62 10.30 -0.90 -1.24
CA GLY A 62 9.67 -0.91 0.07
C GLY A 62 9.76 -2.26 0.78
N GLU A 63 9.02 -2.37 1.89
CA GLU A 63 8.93 -3.57 2.72
C GLU A 63 7.49 -4.11 2.79
N TYR A 64 7.33 -5.38 3.17
CA TYR A 64 6.01 -6.00 3.32
C TYR A 64 5.33 -5.58 4.62
N GLY A 65 4.11 -5.04 4.55
CA GLY A 65 3.31 -4.67 5.72
C GLY A 65 2.30 -5.74 6.13
N ARG A 66 1.86 -5.71 7.39
CA ARG A 66 0.78 -6.57 7.93
C ARG A 66 -0.50 -6.56 7.11
N LEU A 67 -0.82 -5.41 6.50
CA LEU A 67 -1.99 -5.26 5.62
C LEU A 67 -1.86 -6.00 4.28
N GLY A 68 -0.78 -6.75 4.06
CA GLY A 68 -0.56 -7.57 2.87
C GLY A 68 -0.03 -6.81 1.66
N LEU A 69 0.27 -5.52 1.80
CA LEU A 69 0.72 -4.62 0.73
C LEU A 69 2.17 -4.16 0.96
N LEU A 70 2.80 -3.65 -0.11
CA LEU A 70 4.07 -2.95 -0.04
C LEU A 70 3.90 -1.65 0.77
N VAL A 71 4.85 -1.35 1.64
CA VAL A 71 4.98 -0.07 2.35
C VAL A 71 6.24 0.61 1.85
N THR A 72 6.10 1.81 1.28
CA THR A 72 7.20 2.64 0.77
C THR A 72 7.58 3.74 1.76
N LYS A 73 8.77 4.33 1.65
CA LYS A 73 9.20 5.44 2.52
C LYS A 73 8.47 6.75 2.17
N GLU A 74 8.14 6.94 0.91
CA GLU A 74 7.64 8.19 0.33
C GLU A 74 6.12 8.30 0.37
N TYR A 75 5.41 7.16 0.40
CA TYR A 75 3.95 7.13 0.28
C TYR A 75 3.29 6.13 1.23
N GLY A 76 4.06 5.37 2.01
CA GLY A 76 3.54 4.26 2.79
C GLY A 76 2.90 3.20 1.89
N PRO A 77 1.76 2.60 2.28
CA PRO A 77 1.05 1.64 1.45
C PRO A 77 0.19 2.27 0.34
N ARG A 78 0.21 3.60 0.19
CA ARG A 78 -0.65 4.34 -0.74
C ARG A 78 -0.02 4.45 -2.14
N VAL A 79 0.33 3.31 -2.72
CA VAL A 79 0.95 3.21 -4.04
C VAL A 79 0.28 2.11 -4.88
N ARG A 80 0.29 2.30 -6.19
CA ARG A 80 -0.02 1.26 -7.18
C ARG A 80 1.28 0.83 -7.84
N LEU A 81 1.32 -0.40 -8.34
CA LEU A 81 2.54 -1.02 -8.85
C LEU A 81 2.26 -1.60 -10.24
N GLY A 82 2.91 -1.02 -11.25
CA GLY A 82 3.09 -1.61 -12.56
C GLY A 82 4.46 -2.26 -12.69
N LYS A 83 4.64 -3.07 -13.73
CA LYS A 83 5.87 -3.80 -14.00
C LYS A 83 6.10 -3.95 -15.50
N ILE A 84 7.37 -3.94 -15.90
CA ILE A 84 7.79 -4.17 -17.28
C ILE A 84 8.82 -5.29 -17.26
N TYR A 85 8.61 -6.30 -18.10
CA TYR A 85 9.59 -7.36 -18.34
C TYR A 85 10.38 -7.01 -19.59
N THR A 86 11.71 -7.02 -19.50
CA THR A 86 12.58 -6.65 -20.62
C THR A 86 13.88 -7.44 -20.58
N ASP A 87 14.50 -7.61 -21.74
CA ASP A 87 15.87 -8.11 -21.91
C ASP A 87 16.93 -6.99 -21.96
N MET A 88 16.51 -5.73 -21.83
CA MET A 88 17.42 -4.59 -21.74
C MET A 88 18.33 -4.74 -20.51
N PRO A 89 19.65 -4.60 -20.68
CA PRO A 89 20.59 -4.67 -19.56
C PRO A 89 20.35 -3.49 -18.61
N LEU A 90 20.11 -3.79 -17.34
CA LEU A 90 19.81 -2.82 -16.29
C LEU A 90 20.68 -3.06 -15.06
N ALA A 91 21.02 -1.98 -14.37
CA ALA A 91 21.57 -2.09 -13.03
C ALA A 91 20.49 -2.65 -12.09
N ILE A 92 20.85 -3.64 -11.27
CA ILE A 92 19.90 -4.31 -10.38
C ILE A 92 19.96 -3.69 -8.99
N ASP A 93 18.83 -3.15 -8.54
CA ASP A 93 18.66 -2.65 -7.18
C ASP A 93 18.64 -3.78 -6.14
N LYS A 94 18.76 -3.41 -4.87
CA LYS A 94 18.72 -4.34 -3.73
C LYS A 94 17.52 -4.04 -2.84
N PRO A 95 16.93 -5.07 -2.18
CA PRO A 95 15.95 -4.87 -1.14
C PRO A 95 16.43 -3.88 -0.08
N ILE A 96 15.52 -3.05 0.42
CA ILE A 96 15.78 -2.10 1.51
C ILE A 96 15.11 -2.58 2.79
N SER A 97 15.61 -2.09 3.93
CA SER A 97 14.91 -2.23 5.21
C SER A 97 14.87 -0.90 5.96
N PHE A 98 13.71 -0.59 6.54
CA PHE A 98 13.47 0.59 7.36
C PHE A 98 12.51 0.31 8.53
N GLY A 99 12.36 -0.97 8.89
CA GLY A 99 11.72 -1.40 10.12
C GLY A 99 10.20 -1.60 10.03
N VAL A 100 9.65 -1.82 8.83
CA VAL A 100 8.20 -2.06 8.67
C VAL A 100 7.75 -3.32 9.41
N LYS A 101 8.56 -4.38 9.41
CA LYS A 101 8.21 -5.64 10.09
C LYS A 101 8.12 -5.45 11.61
N GLU A 102 9.16 -4.89 12.22
CA GLU A 102 9.26 -4.64 13.66
C GLU A 102 8.15 -3.68 14.12
N PHE A 103 7.83 -2.70 13.27
CA PHE A 103 6.70 -1.82 13.48
C PHE A 103 5.38 -2.57 13.44
N CYS A 104 5.15 -3.42 12.43
CA CYS A 104 3.94 -4.23 12.29
C CYS A 104 3.78 -5.28 13.40
N ASP A 105 4.87 -5.77 13.99
CA ASP A 105 4.83 -6.66 15.16
C ASP A 105 4.19 -5.95 16.38
N THR A 106 4.34 -4.62 16.46
CA THR A 106 3.77 -3.77 17.52
C THR A 106 2.42 -3.15 17.13
N CYS A 107 2.27 -2.70 15.88
CA CYS A 107 1.13 -1.92 15.39
C CYS A 107 0.00 -2.80 14.85
N ARG A 108 -1.22 -2.61 15.38
CA ARG A 108 -2.43 -3.39 15.05
C ARG A 108 -3.52 -2.55 14.37
N LYS A 109 -3.22 -1.32 13.95
CA LYS A 109 -4.23 -0.38 13.41
C LYS A 109 -5.02 -0.93 12.22
N CYS A 110 -4.36 -1.55 11.24
CA CYS A 110 -5.04 -2.11 10.07
C CYS A 110 -5.91 -3.33 10.43
N THR A 111 -5.46 -4.16 11.37
CA THR A 111 -6.23 -5.30 11.92
C THR A 111 -7.47 -4.79 12.64
N ASN A 112 -7.31 -3.88 13.60
CA ASN A 112 -8.40 -3.35 14.43
C ASN A 112 -9.43 -2.56 13.61
N ALA A 113 -9.01 -1.88 12.55
CA ALA A 113 -9.89 -1.08 11.71
C ALA A 113 -10.60 -1.88 10.61
N CYS A 114 -10.21 -3.13 10.35
CA CYS A 114 -10.80 -3.94 9.28
C CYS A 114 -12.21 -4.41 9.69
N PRO A 115 -13.29 -3.97 9.02
CA PRO A 115 -14.66 -4.26 9.47
C PRO A 115 -15.04 -5.75 9.46
N VAL A 116 -14.34 -6.52 8.62
CA VAL A 116 -14.58 -7.94 8.36
C VAL A 116 -13.49 -8.84 8.94
N GLY A 117 -12.52 -8.28 9.67
CA GLY A 117 -11.44 -9.05 10.28
C GLY A 117 -10.58 -9.83 9.28
N ALA A 118 -10.35 -9.28 8.08
CA ALA A 118 -9.57 -9.94 7.03
C ALA A 118 -8.05 -9.84 7.21
N VAL A 119 -7.57 -8.85 7.97
CA VAL A 119 -6.14 -8.65 8.23
C VAL A 119 -5.75 -9.44 9.48
N PRO A 120 -4.71 -10.30 9.43
CA PRO A 120 -4.38 -11.20 10.54
C PRO A 120 -3.76 -10.46 11.73
N ASP A 121 -4.08 -10.93 12.94
CA ASP A 121 -3.49 -10.39 14.18
C ASP A 121 -2.21 -11.13 14.61
N GLY A 122 -2.03 -12.39 14.20
CA GLY A 122 -0.85 -13.17 14.57
C GLY A 122 0.50 -12.66 14.02
N ALA A 123 1.56 -13.37 14.40
CA ALA A 123 2.84 -13.30 13.70
C ALA A 123 2.69 -13.78 12.25
N PRO A 124 3.63 -13.45 11.34
CA PRO A 124 3.66 -14.06 10.01
C PRO A 124 3.62 -15.59 10.12
N SER A 125 2.78 -16.22 9.30
CA SER A 125 2.63 -17.68 9.28
C SER A 125 2.53 -18.17 7.84
N THR A 126 2.54 -19.48 7.66
CA THR A 126 2.27 -20.14 6.37
C THR A 126 0.78 -20.49 6.19
N GLU A 127 -0.08 -20.01 7.09
CA GLU A 127 -1.51 -20.28 7.09
C GLU A 127 -2.19 -19.70 5.85
N ARG A 128 -3.22 -20.40 5.39
CA ARG A 128 -4.05 -20.02 4.25
C ARG A 128 -5.49 -19.94 4.70
N TYR A 129 -6.17 -18.88 4.30
CA TYR A 129 -7.61 -18.71 4.53
C TYR A 129 -8.42 -19.23 3.34
N ASN A 130 -7.89 -19.10 2.12
CA ASN A 130 -8.56 -19.53 0.90
C ASN A 130 -7.57 -19.80 -0.24
N GLN A 131 -8.11 -20.16 -1.42
CA GLN A 131 -7.32 -20.48 -2.61
C GLN A 131 -6.44 -19.31 -3.10
N SER A 132 -6.84 -18.07 -2.85
CA SER A 132 -6.10 -16.86 -3.25
C SER A 132 -4.86 -16.60 -2.40
N ASN A 133 -4.63 -17.35 -1.31
CA ASN A 133 -3.39 -17.26 -0.54
C ASN A 133 -2.31 -18.22 -1.09
N ILE A 134 -1.11 -17.66 -1.31
CA ILE A 134 0.09 -18.40 -1.74
C ILE A 134 0.50 -19.46 -0.72
N LYS A 135 0.96 -20.61 -1.21
CA LYS A 135 1.40 -21.75 -0.39
C LYS A 135 2.88 -21.59 -0.01
N GLY A 136 3.24 -21.99 1.21
CA GLY A 136 4.64 -22.16 1.64
C GLY A 136 5.42 -20.87 1.91
N VAL A 137 4.78 -19.70 1.89
CA VAL A 137 5.44 -18.41 2.18
C VAL A 137 5.01 -17.91 3.55
N MET A 138 5.98 -17.69 4.44
CA MET A 138 5.74 -17.09 5.76
C MET A 138 5.48 -15.59 5.63
N LYS A 139 4.23 -15.17 5.87
CA LYS A 139 3.82 -13.77 5.77
C LYS A 139 2.51 -13.50 6.52
N TRP A 140 2.13 -12.23 6.64
CA TRP A 140 0.75 -11.87 6.98
C TRP A 140 -0.16 -12.07 5.75
N SER A 141 -0.85 -13.20 5.68
CA SER A 141 -1.86 -13.43 4.64
C SER A 141 -3.15 -12.71 5.00
N VAL A 142 -3.69 -11.92 4.08
CA VAL A 142 -5.04 -11.34 4.23
C VAL A 142 -6.06 -12.35 3.71
N ASP A 143 -7.17 -12.51 4.43
CA ASP A 143 -8.31 -13.28 3.97
C ASP A 143 -9.01 -12.53 2.82
N GLY A 144 -8.66 -12.93 1.59
CA GLY A 144 -9.15 -12.29 0.36
C GLY A 144 -10.68 -12.34 0.20
N GLU A 145 -11.33 -13.41 0.64
CA GLU A 145 -12.79 -13.58 0.49
C GLU A 145 -13.54 -12.65 1.43
N LYS A 146 -13.12 -12.56 2.71
CA LYS A 146 -13.66 -11.56 3.65
C LYS A 146 -13.41 -10.14 3.17
N CYS A 147 -12.19 -9.85 2.69
CA CYS A 147 -11.86 -8.53 2.18
C CYS A 147 -12.79 -8.15 1.01
N PHE A 148 -12.95 -9.04 0.04
CA PHE A 148 -13.75 -8.79 -1.15
C PHE A 148 -15.25 -8.72 -0.86
N SER A 149 -15.78 -9.52 0.07
CA SER A 149 -17.20 -9.45 0.46
C SER A 149 -17.59 -8.07 0.97
N TYR A 150 -16.68 -7.37 1.67
CA TYR A 150 -16.91 -5.99 2.10
C TYR A 150 -16.95 -5.01 0.92
N TRP A 151 -16.15 -5.21 -0.13
CA TRP A 151 -16.18 -4.35 -1.32
C TRP A 151 -17.53 -4.47 -2.02
N VAL A 152 -18.01 -5.70 -2.17
CA VAL A 152 -19.34 -5.99 -2.75
C VAL A 152 -20.44 -5.33 -1.92
N ALA A 153 -20.38 -5.45 -0.59
CA ALA A 153 -21.36 -4.83 0.31
C ALA A 153 -21.34 -3.29 0.28
N GLN A 154 -20.18 -2.68 0.04
CA GLN A 154 -20.05 -1.22 -0.08
C GLN A 154 -20.30 -0.71 -1.51
N ASN A 155 -20.36 -1.60 -2.51
CA ASN A 155 -20.40 -1.28 -3.93
C ASN A 155 -19.28 -0.30 -4.37
N THR A 156 -18.12 -0.40 -3.74
CA THR A 156 -16.93 0.43 -4.00
C THR A 156 -15.69 -0.19 -3.34
N ASP A 157 -14.51 0.29 -3.70
CA ASP A 157 -13.25 -0.04 -3.02
C ASP A 157 -13.29 0.25 -1.50
N CYS A 158 -12.63 -0.59 -0.72
CA CYS A 158 -12.50 -0.42 0.73
C CYS A 158 -11.29 0.44 1.13
N SER A 159 -10.07 -0.09 1.02
CA SER A 159 -8.79 0.59 1.37
C SER A 159 -8.65 1.13 2.80
N ILE A 160 -9.50 0.71 3.77
CA ILE A 160 -9.45 1.21 5.17
C ILE A 160 -8.08 0.94 5.80
N CYS A 161 -7.50 -0.24 5.55
CA CYS A 161 -6.17 -0.61 6.04
C CYS A 161 -5.06 0.34 5.56
N ILE A 162 -5.19 0.91 4.35
CA ILE A 162 -4.26 1.91 3.81
C ILE A 162 -4.46 3.23 4.57
N ARG A 163 -5.71 3.70 4.71
CA ARG A 163 -6.04 4.97 5.36
C ARG A 163 -5.48 5.05 6.79
N VAL A 164 -5.68 3.99 7.58
CA VAL A 164 -5.31 3.96 9.00
C VAL A 164 -3.85 3.60 9.27
N CYS A 165 -3.09 3.20 8.24
CA CYS A 165 -1.71 2.80 8.42
C CYS A 165 -0.86 4.00 8.89
N PRO A 166 -0.06 3.89 9.97
CA PRO A 166 0.83 4.97 10.40
C PRO A 166 1.88 5.37 9.35
N TYR A 167 2.19 4.49 8.39
CA TYR A 167 3.04 4.85 7.24
C TYR A 167 2.31 5.67 6.17
N ASN A 168 0.97 5.72 6.18
CA ASN A 168 0.18 6.54 5.26
C ASN A 168 0.13 7.99 5.75
N LYS A 169 1.11 8.80 5.32
CA LYS A 169 1.24 10.21 5.69
C LYS A 169 1.30 11.13 4.49
N ASP A 170 1.22 12.43 4.80
CA ASP A 170 1.64 13.51 3.92
C ASP A 170 3.12 13.82 4.20
N PHE A 171 3.98 13.37 3.31
CA PHE A 171 5.43 13.51 3.43
C PHE A 171 5.96 14.85 2.92
N SER A 172 5.10 15.79 2.51
CA SER A 172 5.53 17.20 2.38
C SER A 172 5.96 17.78 3.74
N LYS A 173 5.39 17.25 4.83
CA LYS A 173 5.66 17.66 6.20
C LYS A 173 6.87 16.92 6.79
N TRP A 174 7.88 17.68 7.21
CA TRP A 174 9.13 17.12 7.74
C TRP A 174 8.93 16.21 8.97
N TYR A 175 7.98 16.54 9.84
CA TYR A 175 7.71 15.76 11.06
C TYR A 175 7.13 14.38 10.75
N ASN A 176 6.41 14.20 9.63
CA ASN A 176 5.94 12.89 9.20
C ASN A 176 7.11 12.01 8.71
N ARG A 177 8.10 12.61 8.03
CA ARG A 177 9.34 11.91 7.65
C ARG A 177 10.12 11.47 8.88
N LEU A 178 10.23 12.36 9.88
CA LEU A 178 10.87 12.02 11.15
C LEU A 178 10.11 10.90 11.87
N GLY A 179 8.78 10.99 11.94
CA GLY A 179 7.92 9.96 12.52
C GLY A 179 8.18 8.58 11.90
N ILE A 180 8.27 8.48 10.58
CA ILE A 180 8.59 7.20 9.92
C ILE A 180 9.99 6.70 10.21
N ARG A 181 10.99 7.58 10.35
CA ARG A 181 12.32 7.15 10.82
C ARG A 181 12.24 6.58 12.24
N LEU A 182 11.48 7.21 13.14
CA LEU A 182 11.28 6.72 14.51
C LEU A 182 10.51 5.39 14.54
N ALA A 183 9.56 5.20 13.61
CA ALA A 183 8.78 3.97 13.46
C ALA A 183 9.67 2.73 13.24
N GLY A 184 10.81 2.88 12.56
CA GLY A 184 11.78 1.81 12.33
C GLY A 184 12.72 1.52 13.49
N THR A 185 12.59 2.20 14.63
CA THR A 185 13.51 2.09 15.78
C THR A 185 12.82 1.53 17.03
N PHE A 186 13.54 1.51 18.16
CA PHE A 186 12.96 1.20 19.47
C PHE A 186 11.87 2.19 19.91
N LEU A 187 11.85 3.41 19.35
CA LEU A 187 10.85 4.45 19.64
C LEU A 187 9.49 4.24 18.95
N ARG A 188 9.30 3.13 18.22
CA ARG A 188 8.06 2.80 17.50
C ARG A 188 6.77 2.91 18.34
N ARG A 189 6.81 2.53 19.61
CA ARG A 189 5.66 2.65 20.53
C ARG A 189 5.30 4.10 20.83
N PHE A 190 6.32 4.93 21.04
CA PHE A 190 6.12 6.37 21.24
C PHE A 190 5.59 7.04 19.96
N MET A 191 6.12 6.65 18.79
CA MET A 191 5.61 7.13 17.51
C MET A 191 4.13 6.75 17.32
N LEU A 192 3.75 5.50 17.61
CA LEU A 192 2.35 5.06 17.59
C LEU A 192 1.45 5.87 18.53
N PHE A 193 1.92 6.13 19.75
CA PHE A 193 1.19 6.96 20.71
C PHE A 193 0.95 8.38 20.15
N LEU A 194 1.95 9.00 19.54
CA LEU A 194 1.78 10.30 18.87
C LEU A 194 0.83 10.20 17.67
N ASP A 195 0.92 9.12 16.90
CA ASP A 195 0.04 8.85 15.75
C ASP A 195 -1.44 8.88 16.16
N ASP A 196 -1.76 8.19 17.27
CA ASP A 196 -3.09 8.17 17.88
C ASP A 196 -3.50 9.54 18.43
N ARG A 197 -2.64 10.18 19.21
CA ARG A 197 -2.93 11.48 19.85
C ARG A 197 -3.22 12.59 18.83
N LEU A 198 -2.57 12.53 17.66
CA LEU A 198 -2.74 13.50 16.58
C LEU A 198 -3.94 13.17 15.66
N GLY A 199 -4.72 12.13 15.97
CA GLY A 199 -5.91 11.74 15.19
C GLY A 199 -5.57 11.24 13.78
N PHE A 200 -4.36 10.72 13.57
CA PHE A 200 -4.00 10.21 12.26
C PHE A 200 -4.73 8.91 11.96
N GLY A 201 -5.16 8.80 10.70
CA GLY A 201 -5.98 7.67 10.27
C GLY A 201 -7.46 7.82 10.63
N GLU A 202 -7.93 9.00 11.09
CA GLU A 202 -9.36 9.32 11.15
C GLU A 202 -9.96 9.53 9.76
N ARG A 203 -11.27 9.28 9.62
CA ARG A 203 -11.98 9.39 8.34
C ARG A 203 -12.43 10.83 8.12
N MET A 204 -12.05 11.38 6.97
CA MET A 204 -12.62 12.63 6.47
C MET A 204 -13.96 12.35 5.78
N LYS A 205 -15.00 13.14 6.07
CA LYS A 205 -16.27 13.00 5.35
C LYS A 205 -16.09 13.52 3.91
N PRO A 206 -16.63 12.84 2.88
CA PRO A 206 -16.52 13.30 1.48
C PRO A 206 -16.98 14.75 1.25
N ARG A 207 -18.06 15.18 1.92
CA ARG A 207 -18.54 16.57 1.87
C ARG A 207 -17.48 17.59 2.34
N THR A 208 -16.65 17.22 3.30
CA THR A 208 -15.55 18.07 3.79
C THR A 208 -14.45 18.19 2.75
N TRP A 209 -14.17 17.12 1.99
CA TRP A 209 -13.18 17.13 0.93
C TRP A 209 -13.59 18.08 -0.21
N TRP A 210 -14.82 17.95 -0.72
CA TRP A 210 -15.35 18.80 -1.80
C TRP A 210 -15.37 20.31 -1.48
N LYS A 211 -15.51 20.66 -0.20
CA LYS A 211 -15.51 22.08 0.23
C LYS A 211 -14.12 22.73 0.22
N ARG A 212 -13.04 21.96 0.09
CA ARG A 212 -11.67 22.50 0.16
C ARG A 212 -11.25 23.21 -1.13
N GLU A 213 -11.80 22.83 -2.28
CA GLU A 213 -11.46 23.47 -3.56
C GLU A 213 -12.23 24.77 -3.80
N THR A 214 -13.24 25.08 -2.98
CA THR A 214 -14.04 26.30 -3.06
C THR A 214 -13.58 27.42 -2.13
N SER A 215 -12.40 27.29 -1.52
CA SER A 215 -11.86 28.22 -0.51
C SER A 215 -10.40 28.52 -0.75
#